data_AF-A0A7R9HH95-F1
#
_entry.id   AF-A0A7R9HH95-F1
#
_cell.length_a   1.000
_cell.length_b   1.000
_cell.length_c   1.000
_cell.angle_alpha   90.00
_cell.angle_beta   90.00
_cell.angle_gamma   90.00
#
_symmetry.space_group_name_H-M   'P 1'
#
loop_
_entity.id
_entity.type
_entity.pdbx_description
1 polymer ?
#
loop_
_entity_poly.entity_id
_entity_poly.type
_entity_poly.pdbx_seq_one_letter_code
_entity_poly.pdbx_strand_id
1 'polypeptide(L)'
;MREHNRLADSLHRVNPQWDEERLYQHARRILIALQQHIIYNEFLPRLLGWTAINLYELKLRPQGYYKGYSPTCNPTIVNEFAAAAFR
;
A
#
# COMPACT_ATOMS: atom_id res chain seq x y z
N MET A 1 -11.02 8.14 6.17
CA MET A 1 -12.00 9.10 5.61
C MET A 1 -11.40 10.48 5.36
N ARG A 2 -10.84 11.18 6.35
CA ARG A 2 -10.31 12.55 6.14
C ARG A 2 -9.25 12.66 5.03
N GLU A 3 -8.28 11.76 5.01
CA GLU A 3 -7.20 11.80 4.01
C GLU A 3 -7.69 11.47 2.59
N HIS A 4 -8.66 10.55 2.47
CA HIS A 4 -9.28 10.25 1.18
C HIS A 4 -9.98 11.49 0.61
N ASN A 5 -10.78 12.19 1.43
CA ASN A 5 -11.45 13.43 1.00
C ASN A 5 -10.45 14.50 0.62
N ARG A 6 -9.38 14.70 1.42
CA ARG A 6 -8.30 15.66 1.10
C ARG A 6 -7.64 15.36 -0.25
N LEU A 7 -7.42 14.09 -0.57
CA LEU A 7 -6.87 13.64 -1.85
C LEU A 7 -7.87 13.87 -2.99
N ALA A 8 -9.14 13.53 -2.80
CA ALA A 8 -10.21 13.75 -3.79
C ALA A 8 -10.37 15.24 -4.13
N ASP A 9 -10.42 16.12 -3.12
CA ASP A 9 -10.51 17.58 -3.30
C ASP A 9 -9.28 18.14 -4.06
N SER A 10 -8.10 17.59 -3.77
CA SER A 10 -6.88 17.99 -4.46
C SER A 10 -6.85 17.49 -5.90
N LEU A 11 -7.33 16.27 -6.17
CA LEU A 11 -7.44 15.72 -7.52
C LEU A 11 -8.47 16.47 -8.36
N HIS A 12 -9.59 16.88 -7.77
CA HIS A 12 -10.64 17.65 -8.45
C HIS A 12 -10.12 19.04 -8.86
N ARG A 13 -9.36 19.72 -7.99
CA ARG A 13 -8.73 21.00 -8.32
C ARG A 13 -7.78 20.92 -9.52
N VAL A 14 -7.06 19.80 -9.67
CA VAL A 14 -6.13 19.58 -10.79
C VAL A 14 -6.83 19.01 -12.03
N ASN A 15 -7.91 18.25 -11.85
CA ASN A 15 -8.68 17.62 -12.92
C ASN A 15 -10.18 17.93 -12.76
N PRO A 16 -10.64 19.15 -13.05
CA PRO A 16 -12.04 19.54 -12.87
C PRO A 16 -13.02 18.72 -13.72
N GLN A 17 -12.54 18.12 -14.80
CA GLN A 17 -13.30 17.29 -15.74
C GLN A 17 -13.52 15.84 -15.29
N TRP A 18 -12.92 15.41 -14.19
CA TRP A 18 -13.14 14.05 -13.67
C TRP A 18 -14.48 13.95 -12.96
N ASP A 19 -15.19 12.85 -13.21
CA ASP A 19 -16.40 12.50 -12.47
C ASP A 19 -16.07 12.00 -11.05
N GLU A 20 -17.12 11.87 -10.23
CA GLU A 20 -17.00 11.48 -8.82
C GLU A 20 -16.38 10.09 -8.65
N GLU A 21 -16.74 9.12 -9.51
CA GLU A 21 -16.21 7.76 -9.44
C GLU A 21 -14.70 7.74 -9.74
N ARG A 22 -14.26 8.47 -10.76
CA ARG A 22 -12.83 8.56 -11.08
C ARG A 22 -12.08 9.24 -9.94
N LEU A 23 -12.59 10.33 -9.39
CA LEU A 23 -11.98 10.99 -8.22
C LEU A 23 -11.87 10.02 -7.03
N TYR A 24 -12.94 9.30 -6.72
CA TYR A 24 -12.98 8.32 -5.64
C TYR A 24 -11.94 7.21 -5.82
N GLN A 25 -11.89 6.58 -6.99
CA GLN A 25 -10.96 5.48 -7.27
C GLN A 25 -9.51 5.95 -7.29
N HIS A 26 -9.22 7.13 -7.84
CA HIS A 26 -7.86 7.68 -7.84
C HIS A 26 -7.40 8.07 -6.43
N ALA A 27 -8.25 8.73 -5.64
CA ALA A 27 -7.95 9.04 -4.25
C ALA A 27 -7.72 7.76 -3.43
N ARG A 28 -8.55 6.73 -3.62
CA ARG A 28 -8.39 5.41 -2.99
C ARG A 28 -7.08 4.74 -3.39
N ARG A 29 -6.71 4.76 -4.67
CA ARG A 29 -5.43 4.19 -5.15
C ARG A 29 -4.22 4.85 -4.51
N ILE A 30 -4.22 6.18 -4.40
CA ILE A 30 -3.14 6.92 -3.72
C ILE A 30 -3.09 6.56 -2.25
N LEU A 31 -4.24 6.53 -1.57
CA LEU A 31 -4.29 6.18 -0.15
C LEU A 31 -3.78 4.76 0.14
N ILE A 32 -4.15 3.78 -0.70
CA ILE A 32 -3.62 2.41 -0.60
C ILE A 32 -2.09 2.41 -0.78
N ALA A 33 -1.57 3.14 -1.75
CA ALA A 33 -0.12 3.24 -1.98
C ALA A 33 0.60 3.87 -0.78
N LEU A 34 0.03 4.93 -0.17
CA LEU A 34 0.57 5.54 1.05
C LEU A 34 0.59 4.53 2.21
N GLN A 35 -0.50 3.79 2.41
CA GLN A 35 -0.58 2.78 3.45
C GLN A 35 0.46 1.66 3.23
N GLN A 36 0.59 1.16 2.01
CA GLN A 36 1.62 0.17 1.67
C GLN A 36 3.03 0.71 1.91
N HIS A 37 3.30 1.96 1.52
CA HIS A 37 4.60 2.59 1.77
C HIS A 37 4.93 2.61 3.27
N ILE A 38 4.01 3.08 4.11
CA ILE A 38 4.19 3.10 5.58
C ILE A 38 4.40 1.69 6.13
N ILE A 39 3.61 0.70 5.67
CA ILE A 39 3.72 -0.69 6.14
C ILE A 39 5.12 -1.25 5.85
N TYR A 40 5.58 -1.18 4.60
CA TYR A 40 6.84 -1.79 4.19
C TYR A 40 8.07 -1.00 4.63
N ASN A 41 7.99 0.34 4.69
CA ASN A 41 9.13 1.19 5.02
C ASN A 41 9.31 1.41 6.52
N GLU A 42 8.22 1.47 7.29
CA GLU A 42 8.25 1.93 8.68
C GLU A 42 7.77 0.85 9.66
N PHE A 43 6.66 0.18 9.38
CA PHE A 43 6.06 -0.77 10.31
C PHE A 43 6.78 -2.13 10.33
N LEU A 44 6.91 -2.78 9.17
CA LEU A 44 7.50 -4.12 9.09
C LEU A 44 8.95 -4.16 9.57
N PRO A 45 9.84 -3.18 9.27
CA PRO A 45 11.20 -3.21 9.80
C PRO A 45 11.27 -3.09 11.33
N ARG A 46 10.32 -2.39 11.95
CA ARG A 46 10.23 -2.30 13.41
C ARG A 46 9.69 -3.58 14.04
N LEU A 47 8.75 -4.26 13.35
CA LEU A 47 8.12 -5.49 13.84
C LEU A 47 9.02 -6.73 13.68
N LEU A 48 9.62 -6.90 12.50
CA LEU A 48 10.35 -8.12 12.11
C LEU A 48 11.87 -7.98 12.24
N GLY A 49 12.38 -6.75 12.35
CA GLY A 49 13.80 -6.44 12.32
C GLY A 49 14.42 -6.50 10.92
N TRP A 50 15.58 -5.85 10.76
CA TRP A 50 16.23 -5.70 9.45
C TRP A 50 16.70 -7.02 8.84
N THR A 51 17.04 -8.02 9.65
CA THR A 51 17.46 -9.34 9.18
C THR A 51 16.35 -10.01 8.36
N ALA A 52 15.12 -10.04 8.90
CA ALA A 52 13.97 -10.62 8.20
C ALA A 52 13.58 -9.81 6.96
N ILE A 53 13.61 -8.47 7.03
CA ILE A 53 13.33 -7.60 5.89
C ILE A 53 14.26 -7.89 4.71
N ASN A 54 15.55 -8.12 4.97
CA ASN A 54 16.53 -8.47 3.94
C ASN A 54 16.31 -9.89 3.41
N LEU A 55 16.08 -10.86 4.30
CA LEU A 55 15.88 -12.26 3.94
C LEU A 55 14.67 -12.45 3.00
N TYR A 56 13.58 -11.73 3.25
CA TYR A 56 12.34 -11.81 2.47
C TYR A 56 12.22 -10.74 1.39
N GLU A 57 13.29 -9.99 1.13
CA GLU A 57 13.34 -8.95 0.08
C GLU A 57 12.23 -7.89 0.17
N LEU A 58 11.83 -7.53 1.39
CA LEU A 58 10.69 -6.63 1.65
C LEU A 58 11.05 -5.13 1.56
N LYS A 59 12.29 -4.80 1.16
CA LYS A 59 12.74 -3.41 1.06
C LYS A 59 12.10 -2.70 -0.13
N LEU A 60 11.58 -1.50 0.12
CA LEU A 60 11.18 -0.60 -0.96
C LEU A 60 12.40 -0.16 -1.77
N ARG A 61 12.21 -0.01 -3.07
CA ARG A 61 13.21 0.60 -3.95
C ARG A 61 13.22 2.11 -3.68
N PRO A 62 14.41 2.74 -3.59
CA PRO A 62 14.50 4.18 -3.38
C PRO A 62 13.93 4.96 -4.59
N GLN A 63 14.05 4.40 -5.80
CA GLN A 63 13.48 4.94 -7.02
C GLN A 63 12.99 3.84 -7.97
N GLY A 64 12.04 4.20 -8.84
CA GLY A 64 11.49 3.34 -9.88
C GLY A 64 10.37 2.41 -9.39
N TYR A 65 9.97 1.47 -10.26
CA TYR A 65 8.88 0.55 -10.00
C TYR A 65 9.38 -0.83 -9.58
N TYR A 66 8.64 -1.48 -8.67
CA TYR A 66 8.82 -2.90 -8.39
C TYR A 66 8.38 -3.74 -9.60
N LYS A 67 9.22 -4.68 -10.04
CA LYS A 67 8.99 -5.52 -11.23
C LYS A 67 8.72 -7.00 -10.91
N GLY A 68 8.70 -7.38 -9.63
CA GLY A 68 8.52 -8.77 -9.21
C GLY A 68 7.05 -9.18 -9.01
N TYR A 69 6.10 -8.53 -9.70
CA TYR A 69 4.71 -8.96 -9.67
C TYR A 69 4.60 -10.34 -10.35
N SER A 70 4.04 -11.30 -9.64
CA SER A 70 3.77 -12.64 -10.17
C SER A 70 2.26 -12.91 -10.16
N PRO A 71 1.62 -13.16 -11.31
CA PRO A 71 0.20 -13.47 -11.38
C PRO A 71 -0.15 -14.85 -10.78
N THR A 72 0.84 -15.71 -10.55
CA THR A 72 0.66 -17.04 -9.94
C THR A 72 0.86 -17.03 -8.42
N CYS A 73 1.25 -15.89 -7.83
CA CYS A 73 1.37 -15.76 -6.38
C CYS A 73 -0.01 -15.84 -5.73
N ASN A 74 -0.18 -16.72 -4.73
CA ASN A 74 -1.41 -16.79 -3.95
C ASN A 74 -1.47 -15.61 -2.95
N PRO A 75 -2.41 -14.67 -3.06
CA PRO A 75 -2.49 -13.51 -2.17
C PRO A 75 -3.34 -13.76 -0.91
N THR A 76 -3.81 -15.00 -0.69
CA THR A 76 -4.70 -15.35 0.42
C THR A 76 -3.98 -15.30 1.76
N ILE A 77 -4.66 -14.80 2.79
CA ILE A 77 -4.15 -14.82 4.16
C ILE A 77 -4.20 -16.25 4.71
N VAL A 78 -3.07 -16.72 5.23
CA VAL A 78 -3.00 -18.04 5.90
C VAL A 78 -3.76 -18.01 7.23
N ASN A 79 -4.42 -19.12 7.57
CA ASN A 79 -5.32 -19.18 8.73
C ASN A 79 -4.57 -18.90 10.05
N GLU A 80 -3.34 -19.36 10.18
CA GLU A 80 -2.48 -19.15 11.35
C GLU A 80 -2.23 -17.66 11.59
N PHE A 81 -2.05 -16.89 10.51
CA PHE A 81 -1.84 -15.44 10.59
C PHE A 81 -3.10 -14.72 11.04
N ALA A 82 -4.25 -15.04 10.43
CA ALA A 82 -5.54 -14.42 10.76
C ALA A 82 -6.05 -14.84 12.16
N ALA A 83 -5.82 -16.08 12.55
CA ALA A 83 -6.39 -16.65 13.75
C ALA A 83 -5.50 -16.50 14.98
N ALA A 84 -4.17 -16.36 14.86
CA ALA A 84 -3.29 -16.35 16.04
C ALA A 84 -2.11 -15.37 15.94
N ALA A 85 -1.36 -15.36 14.84
CA ALA A 85 -0.06 -14.70 14.80
C ALA A 85 -0.14 -13.16 14.76
N PHE A 86 -1.18 -12.58 14.16
CA PHE A 86 -1.36 -11.14 14.05
C PHE A 86 -2.59 -10.66 14.82
N ARG A 87 -2.54 -10.82 16.15
CA ARG A 87 -3.55 -10.36 17.11
C ARG A 87 -3.05 -9.23 17.99
#